data_AF-A0A023B9H0-F1
#
_entry.id   AF-A0A023B9H0-F1
#
_cell.length_a   1.000
_cell.length_b   1.000
_cell.length_c   1.000
_cell.angle_alpha   90.00
_cell.angle_beta   90.00
_cell.angle_gamma   90.00
#
_symmetry.space_group_name_H-M   'P 1'
#
loop_
_entity.id
_entity.type
_entity.pdbx_description
1 polymer ?
#
loop_
_entity_poly.entity_id
_entity_poly.type
_entity_poly.pdbx_seq_one_letter_code
_entity_poly.pdbx_strand_id
1 'polypeptide(L)'
;MTEVIISAGPWTTGKMLKAGLSTLLTPDVEVRQEFQEEQNEPALGILALFDKHIEEILEKVCGVADPKCREFTAKMYREKYLDGIVRSISGEPRCDCTARLFVGETGFSSLVGHMDPLWSGGCSEAERHVKLQAAVAWVREVFKDQLTCIAKEIYPAHHIVQEALDAKKEEEDFIVLSHYCPWQKHLYALEAERGLQIKWILFQDDRNGQYRLTAVADETDRFNNRALIHQDLRGLRGQDVANFIDPDQSKPECQKDVNQYFAHHSGFTGGAPSLEAARLLMQYQPANAAEIDSPVHD
;
A
#
# COMPACT_ATOMS: atom_id res chain seq x y z
N MET A 1 -20.40 2.89 43.11
CA MET A 1 -20.02 3.77 42.00
C MET A 1 -18.61 4.23 42.29
N THR A 2 -17.63 3.57 41.67
CA THR A 2 -16.21 3.84 41.90
C THR A 2 -15.81 4.91 40.88
N GLU A 3 -15.56 6.13 41.34
CA GLU A 3 -15.01 7.19 40.50
C GLU A 3 -13.61 6.77 40.03
N VAL A 4 -13.46 6.60 38.72
CA VAL A 4 -12.15 6.48 38.09
C VAL A 4 -11.57 7.88 38.02
N ILE A 5 -10.67 8.19 38.95
CA ILE A 5 -9.84 9.39 38.89
C ILE A 5 -8.84 9.19 37.74
N ILE A 6 -9.15 9.74 36.57
CA ILE A 6 -8.19 9.87 35.48
C ILE A 6 -7.23 10.99 35.89
N SER A 7 -6.06 10.60 36.42
CA SER A 7 -4.93 11.50 36.67
C SER A 7 -4.55 12.20 35.38
N ALA A 8 -4.77 13.51 35.30
CA ALA A 8 -4.29 14.35 34.20
C ALA A 8 -2.77 14.22 34.08
N GLY A 9 -2.28 13.82 32.91
CA GLY A 9 -0.85 13.81 32.59
C GLY A 9 -0.27 15.24 32.57
N PRO A 10 1.07 15.38 32.49
CA PRO A 10 1.81 16.63 32.72
C PRO A 10 1.61 17.76 31.67
N TRP A 11 0.51 17.73 30.91
CA TRP A 11 0.27 18.55 29.72
C TRP A 11 -0.74 19.70 29.90
N THR A 12 -1.14 20.05 31.12
CA THR A 12 -2.19 21.08 31.35
C THR A 12 -1.61 22.48 31.67
N THR A 13 -1.64 23.45 30.75
CA THR A 13 -1.79 24.93 31.03
C THR A 13 -1.68 25.88 29.80
N GLY A 14 -2.66 26.81 29.67
CA GLY A 14 -2.64 28.15 29.03
C GLY A 14 -2.85 28.38 27.50
N LYS A 15 -4.04 28.90 27.10
CA LYS A 15 -4.43 29.52 25.80
C LYS A 15 -3.32 30.31 25.05
N MET A 16 -3.19 30.13 23.72
CA MET A 16 -2.95 31.18 22.68
C MET A 16 -2.85 30.62 21.23
N LEU A 17 -3.08 31.44 20.19
CA LEU A 17 -3.24 31.05 18.76
C LEU A 17 -2.64 32.11 17.81
N LYS A 18 -1.73 31.71 16.89
CA LYS A 18 -1.51 32.16 15.47
C LYS A 18 -0.03 32.01 14.99
N ALA A 19 0.32 30.90 14.31
CA ALA A 19 1.37 30.86 13.25
C ALA A 19 1.43 29.53 12.44
N GLY A 20 0.28 28.91 12.09
CA GLY A 20 0.13 27.51 11.60
C GLY A 20 1.05 26.96 10.50
N LEU A 21 1.71 27.82 9.71
CA LEU A 21 2.41 27.38 8.50
C LEU A 21 3.92 27.52 8.56
N SER A 22 4.46 28.58 9.18
CA SER A 22 5.91 28.74 9.25
C SER A 22 6.54 27.66 10.14
N THR A 23 5.81 27.19 11.14
CA THR A 23 6.21 26.11 12.06
C THR A 23 6.37 24.75 11.40
N LEU A 24 5.55 24.46 10.40
CA LEU A 24 5.65 23.21 9.64
C LEU A 24 6.72 23.30 8.55
N LEU A 25 6.99 24.51 8.05
CA LEU A 25 7.90 24.77 6.93
C LEU A 25 9.33 25.13 7.35
N THR A 26 9.57 25.57 8.59
CA THR A 26 10.91 25.97 9.08
C THR A 26 11.18 25.45 10.49
N PRO A 27 12.40 24.97 10.79
CA PRO A 27 12.73 24.33 12.07
C PRO A 27 12.71 25.25 13.30
N ASP A 28 12.57 26.57 13.13
CA ASP A 28 12.81 27.59 14.16
C ASP A 28 11.56 28.27 14.73
N VAL A 29 10.35 27.78 14.43
CA VAL A 29 9.10 28.45 14.91
C VAL A 29 8.55 27.77 16.16
N GLU A 30 8.03 28.60 17.06
CA GLU A 30 7.45 28.18 18.35
C GLU A 30 6.16 27.37 18.16
N VAL A 31 6.28 26.03 18.19
CA VAL A 31 5.17 25.06 18.14
C VAL A 31 4.11 25.27 19.23
N ARG A 32 4.46 25.94 20.35
CA ARG A 32 3.56 26.14 21.50
C ARG A 32 2.29 26.94 21.19
N GLN A 33 2.26 27.76 20.13
CA GLN A 33 1.11 28.63 19.83
C GLN A 33 -0.06 27.91 19.14
N GLU A 34 0.03 26.61 18.86
CA GLU A 34 -0.95 25.90 18.01
C GLU A 34 -1.63 24.71 18.68
N PHE A 35 -1.10 24.24 19.81
CA PHE A 35 -1.64 23.10 20.53
C PHE A 35 -2.79 23.54 21.44
N GLN A 36 -4.01 23.05 21.19
CA GLN A 36 -5.08 23.13 22.18
C GLN A 36 -4.84 22.10 23.28
N GLU A 37 -4.79 22.56 24.53
CA GLU A 37 -4.76 21.78 25.78
C GLU A 37 -5.93 20.79 25.99
N GLU A 38 -6.83 20.63 25.03
CA GLU A 38 -8.03 19.79 25.20
C GLU A 38 -7.79 18.31 24.88
N GLN A 39 -6.59 17.94 24.42
CA GLN A 39 -6.23 16.54 24.14
C GLN A 39 -5.14 16.11 25.13
N ASN A 40 -5.45 15.15 26.01
CA ASN A 40 -4.49 14.51 26.93
C ASN A 40 -3.37 13.70 26.22
N GLU A 41 -3.20 13.87 24.91
CA GLU A 41 -2.30 13.08 24.06
C GLU A 41 -1.62 13.96 23.00
N PRO A 42 -0.32 14.33 23.19
CA PRO A 42 0.48 15.06 22.21
C PRO A 42 0.43 14.48 20.79
N ALA A 43 0.41 13.15 20.61
CA ALA A 43 0.41 12.56 19.26
C ALA A 43 -0.82 12.99 18.43
N LEU A 44 -2.01 13.10 19.05
CA LEU A 44 -3.23 13.52 18.35
C LEU A 44 -3.18 14.99 17.95
N GLY A 45 -2.67 15.85 18.83
CA GLY A 45 -2.56 17.28 18.51
C GLY A 45 -1.54 17.55 17.39
N ILE A 46 -0.43 16.79 17.34
CA ILE A 46 0.55 16.91 16.24
C ILE A 46 -0.15 16.52 14.93
N LEU A 47 -0.83 15.37 14.91
CA LEU A 47 -1.52 14.87 13.72
C LEU A 47 -2.62 15.83 13.22
N ALA A 48 -3.39 16.42 14.13
CA ALA A 48 -4.44 17.39 13.78
C ALA A 48 -3.84 18.64 13.11
N LEU A 49 -2.67 19.09 13.57
CA LEU A 49 -1.96 20.22 12.94
C LEU A 49 -1.52 19.87 11.51
N PHE A 50 -0.97 18.68 11.30
CA PHE A 50 -0.57 18.21 9.98
C PHE A 50 -1.76 18.06 9.02
N ASP A 51 -2.87 17.46 9.49
CA ASP A 51 -4.07 17.28 8.67
C ASP A 51 -4.70 18.61 8.24
N LYS A 52 -4.71 19.60 9.14
CA LYS A 52 -5.20 20.96 8.85
C LYS A 52 -4.44 21.63 7.69
N HIS A 53 -3.14 21.35 7.55
CA HIS A 53 -2.28 21.97 6.55
C HIS A 53 -1.85 21.01 5.42
N ILE A 54 -2.52 19.86 5.29
CA ILE A 54 -2.11 18.79 4.37
C ILE A 54 -1.99 19.24 2.91
N GLU A 55 -2.91 20.07 2.41
CA GLU A 55 -2.89 20.58 1.03
C GLU A 55 -1.63 21.42 0.75
N GLU A 56 -1.29 22.31 1.69
CA GLU A 56 -0.12 23.17 1.58
C GLU A 56 1.18 22.36 1.71
N ILE A 57 1.18 21.32 2.55
CA ILE A 57 2.31 20.39 2.67
C ILE A 57 2.49 19.59 1.38
N LEU A 58 1.41 19.10 0.78
CA LEU A 58 1.46 18.36 -0.48
C LEU A 58 2.02 19.22 -1.61
N GLU A 59 1.56 20.47 -1.72
CA GLU A 59 2.02 21.40 -2.75
C GLU A 59 3.46 21.86 -2.51
N LYS A 60 3.76 22.44 -1.33
CA LYS A 60 5.01 23.17 -1.06
C LYS A 60 6.15 22.27 -0.60
N VAL A 61 5.85 21.17 0.12
CA VAL A 61 6.87 20.30 0.72
C VAL A 61 7.07 19.03 -0.10
N CYS A 62 5.98 18.38 -0.50
CA CYS A 62 6.05 17.14 -1.28
C CYS A 62 6.23 17.38 -2.79
N GLY A 63 5.92 18.60 -3.26
CA GLY A 63 6.05 19.01 -4.66
C GLY A 63 4.97 18.41 -5.57
N VAL A 64 3.78 18.14 -5.04
CA VAL A 64 2.67 17.53 -5.78
C VAL A 64 1.88 18.62 -6.50
N ALA A 65 2.17 18.83 -7.78
CA ALA A 65 1.56 19.88 -8.58
C ALA A 65 0.11 19.58 -9.03
N ASP A 66 -0.21 18.33 -9.34
CA ASP A 66 -1.54 17.91 -9.82
C ASP A 66 -2.59 17.99 -8.69
N PRO A 67 -3.64 18.84 -8.82
CA PRO A 67 -4.70 18.93 -7.83
C PRO A 67 -5.44 17.61 -7.57
N LYS A 68 -5.63 16.76 -8.59
CA LYS A 68 -6.31 15.46 -8.42
C LYS A 68 -5.47 14.50 -7.58
N CYS A 69 -4.16 14.48 -7.82
CA CYS A 69 -3.21 13.74 -7.00
C CYS A 69 -3.24 14.22 -5.54
N ARG A 70 -3.31 15.54 -5.31
CA ARG A 70 -3.40 16.09 -3.94
C ARG A 70 -4.69 15.66 -3.25
N GLU A 71 -5.84 15.81 -3.91
CA GLU A 71 -7.14 15.41 -3.36
C GLU A 71 -7.17 13.91 -3.01
N PHE A 72 -6.73 13.06 -3.95
CA PHE A 72 -6.61 11.62 -3.72
C PHE A 72 -5.69 11.31 -2.54
N THR A 73 -4.53 11.97 -2.49
CA THR A 73 -3.54 11.75 -1.45
C THR A 73 -4.07 12.13 -0.07
N ALA A 74 -4.71 13.30 0.04
CA ALA A 74 -5.29 13.77 1.28
C ALA A 74 -6.43 12.85 1.75
N LYS A 75 -7.29 12.39 0.84
CA LYS A 75 -8.36 11.43 1.15
C LYS A 75 -7.79 10.10 1.65
N MET A 76 -6.86 9.50 0.91
CA MET A 76 -6.22 8.23 1.28
C MET A 76 -5.46 8.32 2.60
N TYR A 77 -4.76 9.45 2.83
CA TYR A 77 -4.08 9.71 4.10
C TYR A 77 -5.07 9.69 5.28
N ARG A 78 -6.18 10.43 5.17
CA ARG A 78 -7.20 10.51 6.23
C ARG A 78 -7.84 9.15 6.50
N GLU A 79 -8.40 8.51 5.48
CA GLU A 79 -9.22 7.31 5.63
C GLU A 79 -8.43 6.05 6.03
N LYS A 80 -7.17 5.94 5.59
CA LYS A 80 -6.38 4.70 5.79
C LYS A 80 -5.29 4.83 6.83
N TYR A 81 -4.70 6.01 6.98
CA TYR A 81 -3.54 6.20 7.85
C TYR A 81 -3.91 6.97 9.12
N LEU A 82 -4.52 8.14 8.98
CA LEU A 82 -4.89 8.96 10.14
C LEU A 82 -5.92 8.23 11.02
N ASP A 83 -7.00 7.72 10.42
CA ASP A 83 -8.02 6.95 11.14
C ASP A 83 -7.42 5.75 11.89
N GLY A 84 -6.50 5.01 11.25
CA GLY A 84 -5.84 3.87 11.86
C GLY A 84 -4.95 4.25 13.04
N ILE A 85 -4.24 5.37 12.94
CA ILE A 85 -3.43 5.91 14.04
C ILE A 85 -4.36 6.40 15.16
N VAL A 86 -5.37 7.22 14.87
CA VAL A 86 -6.31 7.75 15.87
C VAL A 86 -7.02 6.64 16.65
N ARG A 87 -7.49 5.57 15.96
CA ARG A 87 -8.06 4.40 16.65
C ARG A 87 -7.06 3.71 17.55
N SER A 88 -5.81 3.57 17.09
CA SER A 88 -4.74 2.98 17.89
C SER A 88 -4.42 3.79 19.13
N ILE A 89 -4.51 5.12 19.05
CA ILE A 89 -4.24 6.04 20.16
C ILE A 89 -5.40 6.07 21.15
N SER A 90 -6.63 6.08 20.63
CA SER A 90 -7.85 6.18 21.45
C SER A 90 -8.13 4.94 22.32
N GLY A 91 -7.28 3.90 22.23
CA GLY A 91 -7.35 2.74 23.10
C GLY A 91 -8.51 1.79 22.80
N GLU A 92 -9.07 1.83 21.58
CA GLU A 92 -10.07 0.86 21.16
C GLU A 92 -9.49 -0.56 21.27
N PRO A 93 -10.13 -1.48 22.02
CA PRO A 93 -9.55 -2.79 22.31
C PRO A 93 -9.39 -3.62 21.03
N ARG A 94 -8.15 -4.01 20.72
CA ARG A 94 -7.80 -4.89 19.59
C ARG A 94 -8.12 -6.37 19.86
N CYS A 95 -8.22 -6.76 21.13
CA CYS A 95 -8.62 -8.10 21.57
C CYS A 95 -9.00 -8.06 23.06
N ASP A 96 -9.74 -9.07 23.52
CA ASP A 96 -10.18 -9.26 24.92
C ASP A 96 -9.05 -9.68 25.89
N CYS A 97 -7.79 -9.47 25.50
CA CYS A 97 -6.61 -9.95 26.21
C CYS A 97 -6.21 -9.01 27.36
N THR A 98 -6.02 -9.55 28.57
CA THR A 98 -5.66 -8.82 29.81
C THR A 98 -4.19 -8.41 29.94
N ALA A 99 -3.33 -8.68 28.95
CA ALA A 99 -1.91 -8.33 28.98
C ALA A 99 -1.68 -6.88 28.50
N ARG A 100 -2.03 -5.88 29.32
CA ARG A 100 -1.99 -4.45 28.91
C ARG A 100 -0.69 -3.71 29.23
N LEU A 101 0.26 -4.32 29.94
CA LEU A 101 1.40 -3.58 30.49
C LEU A 101 2.56 -3.35 29.51
N PHE A 102 2.61 -4.05 28.37
CA PHE A 102 3.72 -3.94 27.38
C PHE A 102 3.27 -4.10 25.91
N VAL A 103 1.95 -4.08 25.64
CA VAL A 103 1.43 -4.24 24.27
C VAL A 103 1.43 -2.88 23.58
N GLY A 104 2.25 -2.73 22.54
CA GLY A 104 2.24 -1.55 21.66
C GLY A 104 3.43 -0.60 21.81
N GLU A 105 4.55 -0.99 22.43
CA GLU A 105 5.72 -0.12 22.63
C GLU A 105 6.37 0.41 21.34
N THR A 106 6.07 -0.19 20.18
CA THR A 106 6.58 0.23 18.87
C THR A 106 5.55 0.99 18.02
N GLY A 107 4.36 1.28 18.57
CA GLY A 107 3.32 2.05 17.87
C GLY A 107 3.65 3.53 17.77
N PHE A 108 3.01 4.23 16.82
CA PHE A 108 3.26 5.66 16.58
C PHE A 108 3.11 6.52 17.85
N SER A 109 2.03 6.36 18.62
CA SER A 109 1.85 7.10 19.88
C SER A 109 2.88 6.73 20.95
N SER A 110 3.24 5.46 21.08
CA SER A 110 4.31 5.05 22.00
C SER A 110 5.66 5.66 21.63
N LEU A 111 5.98 5.74 20.34
CA LEU A 111 7.22 6.38 19.85
C LEU A 111 7.23 7.88 20.12
N VAL A 112 6.09 8.57 19.91
CA VAL A 112 5.93 9.99 20.29
C VAL A 112 6.03 10.15 21.82
N GLY A 113 5.38 9.27 22.58
CA GLY A 113 5.39 9.25 24.05
C GLY A 113 6.78 9.00 24.64
N HIS A 114 7.64 8.21 23.98
CA HIS A 114 9.04 8.04 24.39
C HIS A 114 9.87 9.32 24.29
N MET A 115 9.41 10.33 23.54
CA MET A 115 10.07 11.63 23.48
C MET A 115 9.72 12.52 24.68
N ASP A 116 8.66 12.19 25.43
CA ASP A 116 8.21 12.91 26.63
C ASP A 116 9.29 12.84 27.75
N PRO A 117 9.37 13.81 28.69
CA PRO A 117 10.22 13.69 29.86
C PRO A 117 9.83 12.46 30.68
N LEU A 118 10.84 11.84 31.31
CA LEU A 118 10.60 10.76 32.26
C LEU A 118 9.82 11.32 33.46
N TRP A 119 8.78 10.61 33.88
CA TRP A 119 7.99 10.97 35.07
C TRP A 119 8.86 11.06 36.35
N SER A 120 9.96 10.32 36.39
CA SER A 120 10.89 10.25 37.54
C SER A 120 11.88 11.41 37.60
N GLY A 121 11.95 12.25 36.56
CA GLY A 121 12.83 13.42 36.50
C GLY A 121 12.02 14.71 36.56
N GLY A 122 12.45 15.68 37.36
CA GLY A 122 11.94 17.04 37.22
C GLY A 122 12.27 17.56 35.82
N CYS A 123 11.28 18.14 35.13
CA CYS A 123 11.47 18.70 33.79
C CYS A 123 10.97 20.14 33.76
N SER A 124 11.86 21.07 33.42
CA SER A 124 11.52 22.48 33.24
C SER A 124 10.65 22.70 32.00
N GLU A 125 9.94 23.82 31.95
CA GLU A 125 9.15 24.22 30.77
C GLU A 125 9.99 24.30 29.48
N ALA A 126 11.24 24.76 29.60
CA ALA A 126 12.18 24.87 28.49
C ALA A 126 12.58 23.49 27.95
N GLU A 127 12.89 22.53 28.82
CA GLU A 127 13.22 21.16 28.41
C GLU A 127 12.01 20.44 27.79
N ARG A 128 10.80 20.64 28.32
CA ARG A 128 9.57 20.14 27.68
C ARG A 128 9.39 20.71 26.28
N HIS A 129 9.70 21.99 26.10
CA HIS A 129 9.59 22.64 24.79
C HIS A 129 10.55 22.02 23.77
N VAL A 130 11.81 21.82 24.13
CA VAL A 130 12.82 21.18 23.25
C VAL A 130 12.39 19.76 22.85
N LYS A 131 11.85 18.98 23.80
CA LYS A 131 11.34 17.63 23.53
C LYS A 131 10.12 17.62 22.61
N LEU A 132 9.18 18.54 22.81
CA LEU A 132 8.03 18.71 21.91
C LEU A 132 8.48 19.07 20.49
N GLN A 133 9.44 19.98 20.34
CA GLN A 133 10.01 20.33 19.03
C GLN A 133 10.65 19.11 18.35
N ALA A 134 11.38 18.28 19.09
CA ALA A 134 11.94 17.03 18.56
C ALA A 134 10.85 16.06 18.11
N ALA A 135 9.76 15.90 18.87
CA ALA A 135 8.62 15.07 18.50
C ALA A 135 7.93 15.57 17.23
N VAL A 136 7.66 16.87 17.13
CA VAL A 136 7.06 17.48 15.94
C VAL A 136 7.95 17.30 14.71
N ALA A 137 9.25 17.50 14.85
CA ALA A 137 10.20 17.31 13.76
C ALA A 137 10.24 15.85 13.28
N TRP A 138 10.18 14.89 14.20
CA TRP A 138 10.13 13.47 13.84
C TRP A 138 8.82 13.10 13.14
N VAL A 139 7.68 13.51 13.70
CA VAL A 139 6.36 13.26 13.08
C VAL A 139 6.27 13.92 11.70
N ARG A 140 6.89 15.09 11.52
CA ARG A 140 6.96 15.76 10.21
C ARG A 140 7.58 14.88 9.14
N GLU A 141 8.72 14.26 9.41
CA GLU A 141 9.39 13.41 8.43
C GLU A 141 8.56 12.15 8.14
N VAL A 142 7.99 11.51 9.17
CA VAL A 142 7.08 10.36 8.99
C VAL A 142 5.88 10.73 8.12
N PHE A 143 5.25 11.87 8.39
CA PHE A 143 4.09 12.34 7.64
C PHE A 143 4.46 12.67 6.19
N LYS A 144 5.57 13.37 5.97
CA LYS A 144 6.08 13.72 4.64
C LYS A 144 6.41 12.49 3.81
N ASP A 145 7.09 11.50 4.39
CA ASP A 145 7.40 10.24 3.71
C ASP A 145 6.11 9.52 3.31
N GLN A 146 5.11 9.54 4.20
CA GLN A 146 3.83 8.90 3.93
C GLN A 146 3.04 9.57 2.81
N LEU A 147 2.93 10.90 2.83
CA LEU A 147 2.30 11.64 1.74
C LEU A 147 3.05 11.45 0.43
N THR A 148 4.38 11.43 0.47
CA THR A 148 5.21 11.21 -0.70
C THR A 148 4.98 9.83 -1.29
N CYS A 149 4.92 8.79 -0.47
CA CYS A 149 4.59 7.43 -0.90
C CYS A 149 3.19 7.38 -1.55
N ILE A 150 2.17 7.98 -0.91
CA ILE A 150 0.82 7.99 -1.48
C ILE A 150 0.80 8.72 -2.84
N ALA A 151 1.39 9.90 -2.93
CA ALA A 151 1.34 10.72 -4.14
C ALA A 151 2.20 10.18 -5.29
N LYS A 152 3.38 9.62 -4.99
CA LYS A 152 4.38 9.22 -6.01
C LYS A 152 4.40 7.73 -6.31
N GLU A 153 3.81 6.88 -5.48
CA GLU A 153 3.78 5.43 -5.67
C GLU A 153 2.34 4.92 -5.79
N ILE A 154 1.49 5.21 -4.79
CA ILE A 154 0.12 4.66 -4.71
C ILE A 154 -0.79 5.27 -5.77
N TYR A 155 -0.79 6.59 -5.92
CA TYR A 155 -1.62 7.29 -6.92
C TYR A 155 -1.33 6.85 -8.36
N PRO A 156 -0.07 6.84 -8.85
CA PRO A 156 0.21 6.38 -10.22
C PRO A 156 -0.10 4.89 -10.40
N ALA A 157 0.21 4.03 -9.43
CA ALA A 157 -0.13 2.60 -9.50
C ALA A 157 -1.65 2.38 -9.58
N HIS A 158 -2.44 3.13 -8.82
CA HIS A 158 -3.90 3.09 -8.87
C HIS A 158 -4.42 3.42 -10.28
N HIS A 159 -3.93 4.50 -10.88
CA HIS A 159 -4.31 4.90 -12.25
C HIS A 159 -3.95 3.84 -13.29
N ILE A 160 -2.75 3.27 -13.24
CA ILE A 160 -2.32 2.23 -14.19
C ILE A 160 -3.26 1.02 -14.14
N VAL A 161 -3.62 0.56 -12.94
CA VAL A 161 -4.53 -0.58 -12.77
C VAL A 161 -5.95 -0.23 -13.20
N GLN A 162 -6.41 0.99 -12.88
CA GLN A 162 -7.72 1.47 -13.30
C GLN A 162 -7.83 1.55 -14.84
N GLU A 163 -6.85 2.16 -15.51
CA GLU A 163 -6.79 2.25 -16.97
C GLU A 163 -6.74 0.86 -17.62
N ALA A 164 -5.98 -0.07 -17.04
CA ALA A 164 -5.91 -1.45 -17.53
C ALA A 164 -7.24 -2.20 -17.39
N LEU A 165 -7.98 -1.96 -16.30
CA LEU A 165 -9.34 -2.49 -16.12
C LEU A 165 -10.35 -1.84 -17.06
N ASP A 166 -10.23 -0.55 -17.34
CA ASP A 166 -11.11 0.19 -18.25
C ASP A 166 -10.89 -0.22 -19.72
N ALA A 167 -9.66 -0.59 -20.09
CA ALA A 167 -9.29 -1.06 -21.44
C ALA A 167 -9.57 -2.56 -21.67
N LYS A 168 -9.83 -3.31 -20.60
CA LYS A 168 -10.08 -4.75 -20.63
C LYS A 168 -11.33 -5.09 -21.44
N LYS A 169 -11.27 -6.12 -22.27
CA LYS A 169 -12.47 -6.66 -22.96
C LYS A 169 -13.28 -7.56 -22.02
N GLU A 170 -14.59 -7.63 -22.23
CA GLU A 170 -15.49 -8.41 -21.37
C GLU A 170 -15.06 -9.90 -21.26
N GLU A 171 -14.67 -10.49 -22.39
CA GLU A 171 -14.26 -11.90 -22.54
C GLU A 171 -12.90 -12.24 -21.88
N GLU A 172 -12.05 -11.24 -21.61
CA GLU A 172 -10.71 -11.46 -21.08
C GLU A 172 -10.78 -11.69 -19.57
N ASP A 173 -10.03 -12.63 -19.00
CA ASP A 173 -9.88 -12.81 -17.55
C ASP A 173 -8.53 -12.30 -17.03
N PHE A 174 -7.92 -11.39 -17.79
CA PHE A 174 -6.63 -10.78 -17.51
C PHE A 174 -6.66 -9.28 -17.81
N ILE A 175 -5.69 -8.54 -17.30
CA ILE A 175 -5.43 -7.14 -17.69
C ILE A 175 -3.97 -6.96 -18.11
N VAL A 176 -3.74 -5.96 -18.96
CA VAL A 176 -2.39 -5.58 -19.40
C VAL A 176 -2.08 -4.19 -18.84
N LEU A 177 -1.09 -4.12 -17.94
CA LEU A 177 -0.59 -2.86 -17.42
C LEU A 177 0.33 -2.21 -18.45
N SER A 178 0.29 -0.87 -18.53
CA SER A 178 1.18 -0.10 -19.42
C SER A 178 2.66 -0.26 -19.04
N HIS A 179 2.95 -0.46 -17.76
CA HIS A 179 4.26 -0.81 -17.20
C HIS A 179 4.07 -1.45 -15.82
N TYR A 180 5.14 -2.00 -15.24
CA TYR A 180 5.09 -2.60 -13.91
C TYR A 180 4.76 -1.54 -12.82
N CYS A 181 3.82 -1.87 -11.94
CA CYS A 181 3.59 -1.17 -10.68
C CYS A 181 3.17 -2.16 -9.58
N PRO A 182 3.19 -1.78 -8.28
CA PRO A 182 2.66 -2.59 -7.18
C PRO A 182 1.13 -2.75 -7.22
N TRP A 183 0.62 -3.59 -8.11
CA TRP A 183 -0.80 -3.62 -8.50
C TRP A 183 -1.76 -4.30 -7.51
N GLN A 184 -1.30 -5.24 -6.66
CA GLN A 184 -2.19 -6.17 -5.94
C GLN A 184 -3.29 -5.47 -5.14
N LYS A 185 -2.90 -4.52 -4.27
CA LYS A 185 -3.85 -3.82 -3.39
C LYS A 185 -4.86 -2.99 -4.18
N HIS A 186 -4.42 -2.39 -5.29
CA HIS A 186 -5.27 -1.57 -6.14
C HIS A 186 -6.27 -2.43 -6.91
N LEU A 187 -5.81 -3.58 -7.42
CA LEU A 187 -6.67 -4.54 -8.10
C LEU A 187 -7.78 -5.02 -7.17
N TYR A 188 -7.46 -5.49 -5.96
CA TYR A 188 -8.47 -6.01 -5.03
C TYR A 188 -9.52 -4.96 -4.65
N ALA A 189 -9.11 -3.72 -4.41
CA ALA A 189 -10.05 -2.63 -4.13
C ALA A 189 -11.00 -2.37 -5.32
N LEU A 190 -10.46 -2.28 -6.53
CA LEU A 190 -11.25 -2.02 -7.75
C LEU A 190 -12.15 -3.21 -8.13
N GLU A 191 -11.71 -4.45 -7.86
CA GLU A 191 -12.51 -5.66 -8.04
C GLU A 191 -13.73 -5.69 -7.11
N ALA A 192 -13.52 -5.36 -5.83
CA ALA A 192 -14.60 -5.26 -4.86
C ALA A 192 -15.61 -4.18 -5.24
N GLU A 193 -15.16 -3.05 -5.79
CA GLU A 193 -16.02 -1.96 -6.27
C GLU A 193 -16.82 -2.32 -7.53
N ARG A 194 -16.21 -3.07 -8.46
CA ARG A 194 -16.79 -3.36 -9.78
C ARG A 194 -17.47 -4.72 -9.88
N GLY A 195 -17.33 -5.58 -8.88
CA GLY A 195 -17.92 -6.92 -8.88
C GLY A 195 -17.33 -7.84 -9.95
N LEU A 196 -16.03 -7.72 -10.23
CA LEU A 196 -15.32 -8.52 -11.23
C LEU A 196 -14.12 -9.25 -10.61
N GLN A 197 -13.59 -10.25 -11.32
CA GLN A 197 -12.37 -10.94 -10.93
C GLN A 197 -11.41 -11.12 -12.12
N ILE A 198 -10.16 -10.75 -11.89
CA ILE A 198 -9.02 -10.91 -12.79
C ILE A 198 -8.19 -12.10 -12.32
N LYS A 199 -7.81 -12.98 -13.24
CA LYS A 199 -6.97 -14.14 -12.97
C LYS A 199 -5.50 -13.88 -13.29
N TRP A 200 -5.21 -13.01 -14.25
CA TRP A 200 -3.84 -12.73 -14.68
C TRP A 200 -3.53 -11.24 -14.86
N ILE A 201 -2.30 -10.88 -14.52
CA ILE A 201 -1.71 -9.58 -14.79
C ILE A 201 -0.59 -9.74 -15.80
N LEU A 202 -0.59 -8.89 -16.82
CA LEU A 202 0.43 -8.84 -17.85
C LEU A 202 1.07 -7.46 -17.89
N PHE A 203 2.36 -7.41 -18.15
CA PHE A 203 3.07 -6.17 -18.45
C PHE A 203 4.33 -6.47 -19.24
N GLN A 204 4.79 -5.51 -20.03
CA GLN A 204 6.07 -5.62 -20.72
C GLN A 204 7.20 -5.17 -19.78
N ASP A 205 8.25 -5.97 -19.66
CA ASP A 205 9.46 -5.64 -18.89
C ASP A 205 10.32 -4.66 -19.69
N ASP A 206 10.56 -3.47 -19.12
CA ASP A 206 11.29 -2.39 -19.79
C ASP A 206 12.74 -2.75 -20.15
N ARG A 207 13.33 -3.77 -19.50
CA ARG A 207 14.76 -4.11 -19.67
C ARG A 207 15.03 -4.94 -20.91
N ASN A 208 14.13 -5.87 -21.23
CA ASN A 208 14.32 -6.86 -22.28
C ASN A 208 13.11 -6.99 -23.23
N GLY A 209 12.05 -6.21 -23.01
CA GLY A 209 10.83 -6.24 -23.82
C GLY A 209 9.97 -7.49 -23.62
N GLN A 210 10.33 -8.36 -22.66
CA GLN A 210 9.62 -9.60 -22.36
C GLN A 210 8.27 -9.28 -21.71
N TYR A 211 7.21 -9.92 -22.18
CA TYR A 211 5.94 -9.90 -21.48
C TYR A 211 6.02 -10.81 -20.27
N ARG A 212 5.80 -10.25 -19.08
CA ARG A 212 5.61 -11.02 -17.86
C ARG A 212 4.13 -11.24 -17.62
N LEU A 213 3.80 -12.46 -17.22
CA LEU A 213 2.47 -12.83 -16.76
C LEU A 213 2.57 -13.30 -15.31
N THR A 214 1.62 -12.88 -14.49
CA THR A 214 1.53 -13.24 -13.07
C THR A 214 0.09 -13.59 -12.74
N ALA A 215 -0.10 -14.75 -12.14
CA ALA A 215 -1.40 -15.16 -11.62
C ALA A 215 -1.77 -14.30 -10.42
N VAL A 216 -3.04 -13.93 -10.34
CA VAL A 216 -3.58 -13.18 -9.22
C VAL A 216 -3.88 -14.15 -8.08
N ALA A 217 -3.31 -13.87 -6.90
CA ALA A 217 -3.60 -14.60 -5.68
C ALA A 217 -5.03 -14.32 -5.19
N ASP A 218 -5.65 -15.30 -4.54
CA ASP A 218 -6.86 -15.09 -3.76
C ASP A 218 -6.56 -14.09 -2.62
N GLU A 219 -7.50 -13.18 -2.37
CA GLU A 219 -7.34 -12.16 -1.32
C GLU A 219 -7.34 -12.81 0.07
N THR A 220 -8.13 -13.87 0.24
CA THR A 220 -8.33 -14.55 1.53
C THR A 220 -7.22 -15.57 1.84
N ASP A 221 -6.66 -16.19 0.80
CA ASP A 221 -5.56 -17.12 0.91
C ASP A 221 -4.46 -16.77 -0.10
N ARG A 222 -3.45 -16.04 0.39
CA ARG A 222 -2.33 -15.55 -0.43
C ARG A 222 -1.46 -16.67 -1.02
N PHE A 223 -1.63 -17.91 -0.58
CA PHE A 223 -0.91 -19.06 -1.13
C PHE A 223 -1.63 -19.70 -2.33
N ASN A 224 -2.92 -19.40 -2.49
CA ASN A 224 -3.72 -19.89 -3.59
C ASN A 224 -3.85 -18.84 -4.69
N ASN A 225 -3.62 -19.27 -5.94
CA ASN A 225 -3.76 -18.42 -7.11
C ASN A 225 -5.08 -18.76 -7.83
N ARG A 226 -5.77 -17.73 -8.33
CA ARG A 226 -7.05 -17.87 -9.05
C ARG A 226 -6.89 -18.65 -10.37
N ALA A 227 -5.69 -18.66 -10.92
CA ALA A 227 -5.27 -19.48 -12.05
C ALA A 227 -3.80 -19.85 -11.91
N LEU A 228 -3.36 -20.86 -12.69
CA LEU A 228 -1.96 -21.26 -12.80
C LEU A 228 -1.67 -21.65 -14.23
N ILE A 229 -0.41 -21.49 -14.66
CA ILE A 229 0.06 -22.05 -15.93
C ILE A 229 -0.18 -23.57 -15.89
N HIS A 230 -0.57 -24.14 -17.03
CA HIS A 230 -0.82 -25.58 -17.15
C HIS A 230 0.36 -26.41 -16.64
N GLN A 231 0.08 -27.51 -15.93
CA GLN A 231 1.11 -28.30 -15.24
C GLN A 231 2.22 -28.78 -16.16
N ASP A 232 1.89 -29.17 -17.39
CA ASP A 232 2.85 -29.69 -18.38
C ASP A 232 3.86 -28.65 -18.85
N LEU A 233 3.50 -27.36 -18.74
CA LEU A 233 4.38 -26.26 -19.11
C LEU A 233 5.30 -25.85 -17.96
N ARG A 234 4.98 -26.19 -16.70
CA ARG A 234 5.68 -25.68 -15.52
C ARG A 234 7.13 -26.17 -15.49
N GLY A 235 8.06 -25.24 -15.31
CA GLY A 235 9.50 -25.51 -15.31
C GLY A 235 10.14 -25.50 -16.71
N LEU A 236 9.35 -25.48 -17.78
CA LEU A 236 9.87 -25.38 -19.14
C LEU A 236 10.31 -23.95 -19.46
N ARG A 237 11.23 -23.83 -20.44
CA ARG A 237 11.77 -22.56 -20.94
C ARG A 237 12.00 -22.62 -22.44
N GLY A 238 12.17 -21.46 -23.05
CA GLY A 238 12.72 -21.38 -24.40
C GLY A 238 11.84 -22.09 -25.45
N GLN A 239 12.52 -22.85 -26.31
CA GLN A 239 11.88 -23.62 -27.37
C GLN A 239 10.89 -24.67 -26.85
N ASP A 240 11.09 -25.22 -25.66
CA ASP A 240 10.19 -26.24 -25.11
C ASP A 240 8.80 -25.64 -24.89
N VAL A 241 8.72 -24.46 -24.27
CA VAL A 241 7.45 -23.75 -24.10
C VAL A 241 6.81 -23.42 -25.45
N ALA A 242 7.60 -22.91 -26.40
CA ALA A 242 7.12 -22.56 -27.74
C ALA A 242 6.51 -23.77 -28.47
N ASN A 243 7.18 -24.94 -28.41
CA ASN A 243 6.70 -26.18 -29.00
C ASN A 243 5.43 -26.71 -28.33
N PHE A 244 5.25 -26.48 -27.02
CA PHE A 244 4.05 -26.90 -26.32
C PHE A 244 2.84 -26.04 -26.71
N ILE A 245 2.98 -24.72 -26.79
CA ILE A 245 1.86 -23.81 -27.08
C ILE A 245 1.51 -23.71 -28.58
N ASP A 246 2.43 -24.08 -29.47
CA ASP A 246 2.25 -24.13 -30.92
C ASP A 246 3.00 -25.32 -31.54
N PRO A 247 2.52 -26.56 -31.34
CA PRO A 247 3.21 -27.77 -31.78
C PRO A 247 3.35 -27.87 -33.31
N ASP A 248 2.37 -27.35 -34.05
CA ASP A 248 2.37 -27.36 -35.51
C ASP A 248 3.20 -26.22 -36.11
N GLN A 249 3.80 -25.36 -35.26
CA GLN A 249 4.57 -24.17 -35.66
C GLN A 249 3.78 -23.26 -36.62
N SER A 250 2.47 -23.17 -36.39
CA SER A 250 1.54 -22.43 -37.24
C SER A 250 1.49 -20.94 -36.92
N LYS A 251 2.10 -20.53 -35.79
CA LYS A 251 2.06 -19.18 -35.22
C LYS A 251 3.46 -18.59 -35.16
N PRO A 252 3.88 -17.78 -36.16
CA PRO A 252 5.22 -17.21 -36.22
C PRO A 252 5.64 -16.40 -34.97
N GLU A 253 4.68 -15.77 -34.31
CA GLU A 253 4.86 -15.04 -33.05
C GLU A 253 5.34 -15.93 -31.89
N CYS A 254 5.05 -17.25 -31.96
CA CYS A 254 5.52 -18.22 -30.99
C CYS A 254 6.99 -18.61 -31.20
N GLN A 255 7.52 -18.42 -32.41
CA GLN A 255 8.89 -18.79 -32.77
C GLN A 255 9.86 -17.59 -32.72
N LYS A 256 9.35 -16.38 -32.49
CA LYS A 256 10.17 -15.18 -32.33
C LYS A 256 10.73 -15.09 -30.92
N ASP A 257 12.01 -14.79 -30.79
CA ASP A 257 12.70 -14.52 -29.51
C ASP A 257 12.41 -15.58 -28.43
N VAL A 258 12.39 -16.87 -28.82
CA VAL A 258 11.96 -18.00 -27.98
C VAL A 258 12.62 -18.05 -26.60
N ASN A 259 13.84 -17.53 -26.46
CA ASN A 259 14.56 -17.44 -25.19
C ASN A 259 13.82 -16.60 -24.13
N GLN A 260 12.85 -15.79 -24.53
CA GLN A 260 11.99 -15.04 -23.62
C GLN A 260 10.87 -15.90 -23.02
N TYR A 261 10.68 -17.16 -23.43
CA TYR A 261 9.74 -18.02 -22.75
C TYR A 261 10.28 -18.61 -21.46
N PHE A 262 9.45 -18.59 -20.42
CA PHE A 262 9.59 -19.47 -19.26
C PHE A 262 8.26 -19.65 -18.56
N ALA A 263 8.09 -20.77 -17.89
CA ALA A 263 7.02 -20.99 -16.92
C ALA A 263 7.65 -21.41 -15.58
N HIS A 264 7.31 -20.72 -14.51
CA HIS A 264 7.81 -21.07 -13.19
C HIS A 264 7.28 -22.44 -12.75
N HIS A 265 8.05 -23.18 -11.95
CA HIS A 265 7.70 -24.56 -11.56
C HIS A 265 6.36 -24.66 -10.80
N SER A 266 5.98 -23.62 -10.06
CA SER A 266 4.69 -23.55 -9.36
C SER A 266 3.56 -22.98 -10.21
N GLY A 267 3.85 -22.47 -11.41
CA GLY A 267 2.86 -22.00 -12.37
C GLY A 267 2.26 -20.61 -12.09
N PHE A 268 2.66 -19.89 -11.04
CA PHE A 268 2.12 -18.55 -10.75
C PHE A 268 2.68 -17.44 -11.67
N THR A 269 3.78 -17.67 -12.37
CA THR A 269 4.38 -16.66 -13.25
C THR A 269 5.08 -17.28 -14.44
N GLY A 270 5.16 -16.52 -15.52
CA GLY A 270 5.89 -16.88 -16.73
C GLY A 270 6.32 -15.64 -17.51
N GLY A 271 7.00 -15.90 -18.62
CA GLY A 271 7.42 -14.90 -19.58
C GLY A 271 7.16 -15.34 -21.01
N ALA A 272 6.94 -14.38 -21.89
CA ALA A 272 6.69 -14.58 -23.32
C ALA A 272 7.24 -13.41 -24.16
N PRO A 273 7.55 -13.62 -25.46
CA PRO A 273 8.10 -12.60 -26.34
C PRO A 273 7.08 -11.56 -26.85
N SER A 274 5.79 -11.84 -26.71
CA SER A 274 4.71 -10.95 -27.16
C SER A 274 3.46 -11.14 -26.31
N LEU A 275 2.52 -10.19 -26.42
CA LEU A 275 1.21 -10.31 -25.75
C LEU A 275 0.42 -11.53 -26.24
N GLU A 276 0.44 -11.82 -27.54
CA GLU A 276 -0.25 -13.00 -28.11
C GLU A 276 0.37 -14.30 -27.60
N ALA A 277 1.70 -14.36 -27.55
CA ALA A 277 2.41 -15.48 -26.95
C ALA A 277 2.06 -15.67 -25.46
N ALA A 278 1.97 -14.58 -24.70
CA ALA A 278 1.56 -14.63 -23.30
C ALA A 278 0.12 -15.14 -23.15
N ARG A 279 -0.80 -14.72 -24.02
CA ARG A 279 -2.18 -15.22 -24.07
C ARG A 279 -2.22 -16.73 -24.28
N LEU A 280 -1.47 -17.24 -25.26
CA LEU A 280 -1.39 -18.67 -25.53
C LEU A 280 -0.83 -19.45 -24.34
N LEU A 281 0.18 -18.90 -23.66
CA LEU A 281 0.77 -19.52 -22.48
C LEU A 281 -0.23 -19.63 -21.31
N MET A 282 -1.11 -18.64 -21.13
CA MET A 282 -2.17 -18.66 -20.11
C MET A 282 -3.35 -19.57 -20.48
N GLN A 283 -3.73 -19.57 -21.76
CA GLN A 283 -4.91 -20.25 -22.28
C GLN A 283 -4.63 -21.68 -22.75
N TYR A 284 -3.39 -22.17 -22.62
CA TYR A 284 -3.03 -23.50 -23.08
C TYR A 284 -3.94 -24.57 -22.49
N GLN A 285 -4.66 -25.25 -23.38
CA GLN A 285 -5.41 -26.46 -23.09
C GLN A 285 -4.77 -27.60 -23.88
N PRO A 286 -4.44 -28.74 -23.25
CA PRO A 286 -3.93 -29.88 -23.98
C PRO A 286 -5.00 -30.38 -24.96
N ALA A 287 -4.58 -30.76 -26.17
CA ALA A 287 -5.48 -31.21 -27.24
C ALA A 287 -6.35 -32.45 -26.88
N ASN A 288 -6.10 -33.09 -25.73
CA ASN A 288 -6.82 -34.25 -25.20
C ASN A 288 -7.28 -34.04 -23.74
N ALA A 289 -7.74 -32.84 -23.37
CA ALA A 289 -8.36 -32.62 -22.05
C ALA A 289 -9.72 -33.33 -21.97
N ALA A 290 -9.72 -34.64 -21.71
CA ALA A 290 -10.86 -35.29 -21.09
C ALA A 290 -11.08 -34.63 -19.73
N GLU A 291 -12.33 -34.28 -19.43
CA GLU A 291 -12.79 -33.66 -18.18
C GLU A 291 -12.10 -34.32 -16.97
N ILE A 292 -11.20 -33.60 -16.31
CA ILE A 292 -10.66 -34.03 -15.03
C ILE A 292 -11.71 -33.70 -13.99
N ASP A 293 -12.41 -34.75 -13.58
CA ASP A 293 -13.37 -34.78 -12.49
C ASP A 293 -12.76 -34.17 -11.21
N SER A 294 -13.60 -33.46 -10.47
CA SER A 294 -13.18 -32.71 -9.27
C SER A 294 -12.56 -33.67 -8.24
N PRO A 295 -11.52 -33.27 -7.48
CA PRO A 295 -10.98 -34.14 -6.44
C PRO A 295 -12.05 -34.35 -5.36
N VAL A 296 -12.48 -35.61 -5.23
CA VAL A 296 -13.27 -36.09 -4.10
C VAL A 296 -12.47 -35.81 -2.83
N HIS A 297 -13.05 -35.00 -1.95
CA HIS A 297 -12.54 -34.81 -0.59
C HIS A 297 -12.76 -36.11 0.20
N ASP A 298 -11.66 -36.77 0.60
CA ASP A 298 -11.63 -37.71 1.72
C ASP A 298 -11.17 -36.98 2.99
#